data_AF-A0A9Q8CQU9-F1
#
_entry.id   AF-A0A9Q8CQU9-F1
#
_cell.length_a   1.000
_cell.length_b   1.000
_cell.length_c   1.000
_cell.angle_alpha   90.00
_cell.angle_beta   90.00
_cell.angle_gamma   90.00
#
_symmetry.space_group_name_H-M   'P 1'
#
loop_
_entity.id
_entity.type
_entity.pdbx_description
1 polymer ?
#
loop_
_entity_poly.entity_id
_entity_poly.type
_entity_poly.pdbx_seq_one_letter_code
_entity_poly.pdbx_strand_id
1 'polypeptide(L)'
;MNQSRRYFFISVILVVLSMLLSVRNPLLSQMFGSVTSIILFSGLVNAVLLIISVLMLDRSMNDRDGEFYSAARLWQFVILAVIIYHLISGMRLFGIL
;
A
#
# COMPACT_ATOMS: atom_id res chain seq x y z
N MET A 1 -19.83 7.51 13.42
CA MET A 1 -18.43 7.56 12.92
C MET A 1 -18.38 8.55 11.78
N ASN A 2 -17.57 9.61 11.91
CA ASN A 2 -17.41 10.61 10.84
C ASN A 2 -16.84 9.95 9.58
N GLN A 3 -17.32 10.40 8.43
CA GLN A 3 -17.02 9.79 7.14
C GLN A 3 -15.52 9.85 6.78
N SER A 4 -14.85 10.95 7.13
CA SER A 4 -13.38 11.09 6.98
C SER A 4 -12.59 10.04 7.77
N ARG A 5 -13.00 9.73 9.02
CA ARG A 5 -12.34 8.71 9.86
C ARG A 5 -12.41 7.32 9.22
N ARG A 6 -13.51 6.96 8.57
CA ARG A 6 -13.65 5.66 7.87
C ARG A 6 -12.67 5.54 6.71
N TYR A 7 -12.54 6.58 5.89
CA TYR A 7 -11.63 6.57 4.74
C TYR A 7 -10.16 6.50 5.17
N PHE A 8 -9.78 7.19 6.25
CA PHE A 8 -8.44 7.07 6.82
C PHE A 8 -8.12 5.63 7.26
N PHE A 9 -9.01 4.98 8.01
CA PHE A 9 -8.81 3.59 8.44
C PHE A 9 -8.73 2.61 7.28
N ILE A 10 -9.56 2.78 6.24
CA ILE A 10 -9.51 1.96 5.03
C ILE A 10 -8.14 2.12 4.35
N SER A 11 -7.63 3.35 4.22
CA SER A 11 -6.30 3.61 3.66
C SER A 11 -5.21 2.90 4.47
N VAL A 12 -5.24 3.00 5.80
CA VAL A 12 -4.27 2.33 6.69
C VAL A 12 -4.31 0.81 6.48
N ILE A 13 -5.49 0.21 6.49
CA ILE A 13 -5.67 -1.24 6.31
C ILE A 13 -5.13 -1.69 4.94
N LEU A 14 -5.40 -0.92 3.87
CA LEU A 14 -4.90 -1.22 2.53
C LEU A 14 -3.37 -1.18 2.45
N VAL A 15 -2.72 -0.22 3.11
CA VAL A 15 -1.25 -0.14 3.16
C VAL A 15 -0.66 -1.32 3.93
N VAL A 16 -1.26 -1.68 5.07
CA VAL A 16 -0.81 -2.83 5.88
C VAL A 16 -0.98 -4.14 5.09
N LEU A 17 -2.12 -4.32 4.41
CA LEU A 17 -2.35 -5.45 3.51
C LEU A 17 -1.32 -5.47 2.39
N SER A 18 -0.99 -4.31 1.80
CA SER A 18 0.01 -4.21 0.75
C SER A 18 1.41 -4.64 1.24
N MET A 19 1.81 -4.23 2.44
CA MET A 19 3.04 -4.71 3.05
C MET A 19 3.04 -6.23 3.29
N LEU A 20 1.91 -6.80 3.72
CA LEU A 20 1.78 -8.25 3.91
C LEU A 20 1.87 -9.01 2.58
N LEU A 21 1.34 -8.44 1.49
CA LEU A 21 1.41 -8.98 0.14
C LEU A 21 2.74 -8.70 -0.56
N SER A 22 3.78 -8.28 0.17
CA SER A 22 5.12 -8.05 -0.40
C SER A 22 5.80 -9.35 -0.83
N VAL A 23 6.60 -9.28 -1.90
CA VAL A 23 7.37 -10.41 -2.47
C VAL A 23 8.27 -11.11 -1.45
N ARG A 24 8.66 -10.41 -0.38
CA ARG A 24 9.46 -10.98 0.73
C ARG A 24 8.66 -11.84 1.70
N ASN A 25 7.34 -11.93 1.57
CA ASN A 25 6.51 -12.71 2.47
C ASN A 25 6.57 -14.21 2.11
N PRO A 26 7.01 -15.10 3.03
CA PRO A 26 7.10 -16.53 2.78
C PRO A 26 5.73 -17.19 2.53
N LEU A 27 4.62 -16.59 2.97
CA LEU A 27 3.27 -17.11 2.72
C LEU A 27 2.92 -17.10 1.22
N LEU A 28 3.35 -16.07 0.49
CA LEU A 28 3.13 -16.01 -0.96
C LEU A 28 3.95 -17.08 -1.69
N SER A 29 5.14 -17.41 -1.17
CA SER A 29 5.98 -18.49 -1.70
C SER A 29 5.39 -19.89 -1.49
N GLN A 30 4.53 -20.08 -0.49
CA GLN A 30 3.82 -21.34 -0.30
C GLN A 30 2.58 -21.45 -1.20
N MET A 31 1.91 -20.33 -1.49
CA MET A 31 0.72 -20.30 -2.33
C MET A 31 1.04 -20.35 -3.84
N PHE A 32 2.17 -19.76 -4.25
CA PHE A 32 2.60 -19.73 -5.64
C PHE A 32 3.92 -20.47 -5.78
N GLY A 33 3.93 -21.58 -6.51
CA GLY A 33 5.13 -22.42 -6.71
C GLY A 33 6.20 -21.82 -7.64
N SER A 34 6.01 -20.60 -8.16
CA SER A 34 6.96 -19.94 -9.05
C SER A 34 7.26 -18.52 -8.58
N VAL A 35 8.55 -18.18 -8.54
CA VAL A 35 9.04 -16.85 -8.13
C VAL A 35 8.48 -15.76 -9.05
N THR A 36 8.37 -16.04 -10.36
CA THR A 36 7.87 -15.08 -11.35
C THR A 36 6.39 -14.75 -11.14
N SER A 37 5.55 -15.73 -10.80
CA SER A 37 4.13 -15.48 -10.54
C SER A 37 3.91 -14.72 -9.24
N ILE A 38 4.73 -14.97 -8.21
CA ILE A 38 4.72 -14.17 -6.97
C ILE A 38 5.04 -12.70 -7.27
N ILE A 39 6.06 -12.44 -8.09
CA ILE A 39 6.48 -11.07 -8.42
C ILE A 39 5.36 -10.34 -9.18
N LEU A 40 4.81 -10.97 -10.22
CA LEU A 40 3.73 -10.36 -11.01
C LEU A 40 2.47 -10.12 -10.17
N PHE A 41 2.08 -11.11 -9.36
CA PHE A 41 0.92 -10.98 -8.46
C PHE A 41 1.16 -9.91 -7.40
N SER A 42 2.26 -9.98 -6.66
CA SER A 42 2.62 -9.01 -5.63
C SER A 42 2.74 -7.60 -6.20
N GLY A 43 3.39 -7.42 -7.35
CA GLY A 43 3.53 -6.11 -7.99
C GLY A 43 2.18 -5.52 -8.42
N LEU A 44 1.37 -6.30 -9.13
CA LEU A 44 0.09 -5.84 -9.67
C LEU A 44 -0.94 -5.60 -8.55
N VAL A 45 -1.05 -6.53 -7.60
CA VAL A 45 -1.99 -6.39 -6.48
C VAL A 45 -1.57 -5.24 -5.56
N ASN A 46 -0.29 -5.09 -5.23
CA ASN A 46 0.16 -3.95 -4.41
C ASN A 46 -0.05 -2.62 -5.11
N ALA A 47 0.17 -2.53 -6.42
CA ALA A 47 -0.14 -1.32 -7.17
C ALA A 47 -1.61 -0.93 -7.04
N VAL A 48 -2.54 -1.88 -7.22
CA VAL A 48 -3.99 -1.63 -7.08
C VAL A 48 -4.34 -1.23 -5.64
N LEU A 49 -3.83 -1.94 -4.63
CA LEU A 49 -4.08 -1.63 -3.22
C LEU A 49 -3.60 -0.22 -2.85
N LEU A 50 -2.41 0.16 -3.30
CA LEU A 50 -1.83 1.46 -3.02
C LEU A 50 -2.59 2.58 -3.74
N ILE A 51 -3.01 2.38 -4.99
CA ILE A 51 -3.87 3.34 -5.72
C ILE A 51 -5.17 3.58 -4.95
N ILE A 52 -5.87 2.52 -4.54
CA ILE A 52 -7.13 2.66 -3.76
C ILE A 52 -6.83 3.36 -2.43
N SER A 53 -5.70 3.06 -1.79
CA SER A 53 -5.32 3.68 -0.53
C SER A 53 -5.09 5.19 -0.67
N VAL A 54 -4.42 5.63 -1.74
CA VAL A 54 -4.23 7.07 -2.05
C VAL A 54 -5.57 7.75 -2.29
N LEU A 55 -6.48 7.14 -3.07
CA LEU A 55 -7.80 7.71 -3.33
C LEU A 55 -8.65 7.85 -2.06
N MET A 56 -8.56 6.88 -1.14
CA MET A 56 -9.25 6.96 0.16
C MET A 56 -8.63 8.02 1.06
N LEU A 57 -7.30 8.14 1.05
CA LEU A 57 -6.61 9.17 1.80
C LEU A 57 -6.97 10.59 1.31
N ASP A 58 -7.00 10.78 0.00
CA ASP A 58 -7.39 12.05 -0.63
C ASP A 58 -8.82 12.45 -0.24
N ARG A 59 -9.76 11.49 -0.27
CA ARG A 59 -11.12 11.71 0.22
C ARG A 59 -11.19 12.03 1.72
N SER A 60 -10.31 11.43 2.54
CA SER A 60 -10.23 11.74 3.97
C SER A 60 -9.75 13.18 4.20
N MET A 61 -8.82 13.67 3.38
CA MET A 61 -8.27 15.02 3.48
C MET A 61 -9.21 16.13 3.01
N ASN A 62 -10.25 15.81 2.24
CA ASN A 62 -11.22 16.80 1.78
C ASN A 62 -12.01 17.43 2.95
N ASP A 63 -12.04 16.75 4.11
CA ASP A 63 -12.61 17.26 5.37
C ASP A 63 -11.50 17.97 6.19
N ARG A 64 -11.32 19.28 5.95
CA ARG A 64 -10.23 20.08 6.53
C ARG A 64 -10.35 20.28 8.05
N ASP A 65 -11.57 20.27 8.57
CA ASP A 65 -11.86 20.37 10.01
C ASP A 65 -11.90 18.98 10.68
N GLY A 66 -11.65 17.92 9.90
CA GLY A 66 -11.60 16.57 10.39
C GLY A 66 -10.45 16.36 11.38
N GLU A 67 -10.77 15.75 12.52
CA GLU A 67 -9.83 15.37 13.59
C GLU A 67 -8.57 14.62 13.07
N PHE A 68 -8.70 13.93 11.93
CA PHE A 68 -7.64 13.13 11.32
C PHE A 68 -6.92 13.83 10.14
N TYR A 69 -7.22 15.10 9.84
CA TYR A 69 -6.61 15.82 8.72
C TYR A 69 -5.07 15.86 8.79
N SER A 70 -4.51 16.21 9.94
CA SER A 70 -3.06 16.22 10.16
C SER A 70 -2.43 14.82 10.04
N ALA A 71 -3.10 13.79 10.56
CA ALA A 71 -2.65 12.40 10.44
C ALA A 71 -2.70 11.92 8.99
N ALA A 72 -3.78 12.22 8.27
CA ALA A 72 -3.93 11.92 6.86
C ALA A 72 -2.84 12.60 6.03
N ARG A 73 -2.48 13.85 6.37
CA ARG A 73 -1.39 14.58 5.71
C ARG A 73 -0.04 13.90 5.88
N LEU A 74 0.28 13.41 7.08
CA LEU A 74 1.51 12.66 7.31
C LEU A 74 1.48 11.29 6.60
N TRP A 75 0.32 10.65 6.58
CA TRP A 75 0.12 9.33 5.97
C TRP A 75 0.42 9.29 4.48
N GLN A 76 0.27 10.41 3.76
CA GLN A 76 0.66 10.54 2.35
C GLN A 76 2.13 10.15 2.14
N PHE A 77 3.00 10.65 3.01
CA PHE A 77 4.44 10.40 2.95
C PHE A 77 4.75 8.94 3.31
N VAL A 78 3.98 8.35 4.22
CA VAL A 78 4.07 6.92 4.54
C VAL A 78 3.73 6.09 3.30
N ILE A 79 2.60 6.37 2.63
CA ILE A 79 2.23 5.67 1.39
C ILE A 79 3.32 5.81 0.33
N LEU A 80 3.88 7.01 0.15
CA LEU A 80 4.98 7.25 -0.77
C LEU A 80 6.21 6.40 -0.44
N ALA A 81 6.59 6.32 0.84
CA ALA A 81 7.69 5.46 1.27
C ALA A 81 7.42 3.97 0.98
N VAL A 82 6.18 3.51 1.14
CA VAL A 82 5.77 2.14 0.80
C VAL A 82 5.86 1.88 -0.71
N ILE A 83 5.44 2.83 -1.55
CA ILE A 83 5.57 2.73 -3.01
C ILE A 83 7.05 2.60 -3.40
N ILE A 84 7.92 3.44 -2.85
CA ILE A 84 9.37 3.39 -3.10
C ILE A 84 9.94 2.03 -2.66
N TYR A 85 9.53 1.54 -1.50
CA TYR A 85 9.94 0.22 -1.01
C TYR A 85 9.55 -0.91 -1.98
N HIS A 86 8.31 -0.91 -2.48
CA HIS A 86 7.88 -1.91 -3.46
C HIS A 86 8.63 -1.80 -4.80
N LEU A 87 8.91 -0.58 -5.27
CA LEU A 87 9.73 -0.35 -6.46
C LEU A 87 11.14 -0.92 -6.30
N ILE A 88 11.83 -0.57 -5.22
CA ILE A 88 13.19 -1.06 -4.95
C ILE A 88 13.19 -2.58 -4.78
N SER A 89 12.21 -3.13 -4.06
CA SER A 89 12.08 -4.57 -3.89
C SER A 89 11.86 -5.28 -5.23
N GLY A 90 11.01 -4.72 -6.10
CA GLY A 90 10.81 -5.23 -7.46
C GLY A 90 12.10 -5.21 -8.27
N MET A 91 12.79 -4.06 -8.31
CA MET A 91 14.04 -3.89 -9.06
C MET A 91 15.12 -4.89 -8.65
N ARG A 92 15.31 -5.11 -7.33
CA ARG A 92 16.26 -6.11 -6.82
C ARG A 92 15.89 -7.54 -7.22
N LEU A 93 14.59 -7.87 -7.21
CA LEU A 93 14.11 -9.20 -7.60
C LEU A 93 14.25 -9.48 -9.08
N PHE A 94 14.14 -8.45 -9.94
CA PHE A 94 14.44 -8.56 -11.36
C PHE A 94 15.95 -8.53 -11.68
N GLY A 95 16.81 -8.37 -10.67
CA GLY A 95 18.26 -8.29 -10.86
C GLY A 95 18.72 -7.02 -11.59
N ILE A 96 17.89 -5.97 -11.60
CA ILE A 96 18.24 -4.66 -12.18
C ILE A 96 19.23 -3.91 -11.26
N LEU A 97 19.18 -4.21 -9.95
CA LEU A 97 19.92 -3.59 -8.86
C LEU A 97 20.52 -4.68 -7.98
#